data_AF-A6VHN9-F1
#
_entry.id   AF-A6VHN9-F1
#
_cell.length_a   1.000
_cell.length_b   1.000
_cell.length_c   1.000
_cell.angle_alpha   90.00
_cell.angle_beta   90.00
_cell.angle_gamma   90.00
#
_symmetry.space_group_name_H-M   'P 1'
#
loop_
_entity.id
_entity.type
_entity.pdbx_description
1 polymer ?
#
loop_
_entity_poly.entity_id
_entity_poly.type
_entity_poly.pdbx_seq_one_letter_code
_entity_poly.pdbx_strand_id
1 'polypeptide(L)'
;MNNYFSFIDLILMNRKNVEHSGILVWGYRGMGKTTCLRGIYHQIEDYNTLHPENEISSIFATDIDQIDICDCLFLDDFGTKFNKRDFSTTENKEFVKLLQEVRTNIPVILVSSPSYFMLDKDLRNFFTPAQILSKSDARFLLNVSGATFSVPKPSDKLLKEFRDQELEERKNRFSRAMDKVKTAHAKKNGIKS
;
A
#
# COMPACT_ATOMS: atom_id res chain seq x y z
N MET A 1 -2.71 10.70 29.72
CA MET A 1 -2.01 9.71 28.89
C MET A 1 -2.46 9.92 27.46
N ASN A 2 -1.56 10.14 26.52
CA ASN A 2 -1.94 10.14 25.11
C ASN A 2 -2.11 8.68 24.68
N ASN A 3 -3.36 8.22 24.61
CA ASN A 3 -3.70 6.87 24.16
C ASN A 3 -3.55 6.80 22.65
N TYR A 4 -2.33 6.52 22.18
CA TYR A 4 -2.09 6.23 20.77
C TYR A 4 -2.26 4.74 20.52
N PHE A 5 -3.01 4.39 19.49
CA PHE A 5 -3.15 3.02 19.02
C PHE A 5 -1.96 2.62 18.13
N SER A 6 -1.60 1.34 18.17
CA SER A 6 -0.68 0.72 17.22
C SER A 6 -1.46 0.05 16.09
N PHE A 7 -0.87 0.00 14.88
CA PHE A 7 -1.42 -0.84 13.82
C PHE A 7 -1.30 -2.34 14.13
N ILE A 8 -0.33 -2.73 14.97
CA ILE A 8 -0.22 -4.10 15.46
C ILE A 8 -1.48 -4.53 16.21
N ASP A 9 -1.98 -3.66 17.10
CA ASP A 9 -3.21 -3.94 17.86
C ASP A 9 -4.41 -4.14 16.94
N LEU A 10 -4.52 -3.29 15.91
CA LEU A 10 -5.58 -3.39 14.90
C LEU A 10 -5.50 -4.71 14.12
N ILE A 11 -4.30 -5.08 13.66
CA ILE A 11 -4.09 -6.31 12.88
C ILE A 11 -4.48 -7.54 13.73
N LEU A 12 -3.97 -7.62 14.96
CA LEU A 12 -4.24 -8.75 15.85
C LEU A 12 -5.72 -8.83 16.25
N MET A 13 -6.38 -7.70 16.48
CA MET A 13 -7.81 -7.65 16.77
C MET A 13 -8.62 -8.16 15.57
N ASN A 14 -8.35 -7.65 14.37
CA ASN A 14 -9.06 -8.04 13.16
C ASN A 14 -8.85 -9.52 12.83
N ARG A 15 -7.61 -10.01 12.95
CA ARG A 15 -7.27 -11.43 12.78
C ARG A 15 -8.10 -12.32 13.70
N LYS A 16 -8.21 -11.95 14.99
CA LYS A 16 -8.94 -12.73 15.99
C LYS A 16 -10.45 -12.74 15.76
N ASN A 17 -11.02 -11.60 15.35
CA ASN A 17 -12.46 -11.43 15.17
C ASN A 17 -12.94 -11.79 13.76
N VAL A 18 -12.02 -12.16 12.85
CA VAL A 18 -12.32 -12.35 11.42
C VAL A 18 -12.95 -11.07 10.82
N GLU A 19 -12.41 -9.93 11.22
CA GLU A 19 -12.81 -8.61 10.74
C GLU A 19 -11.83 -8.08 9.70
N HIS A 20 -12.25 -7.05 8.97
CA HIS A 20 -11.44 -6.41 7.94
C HIS A 20 -11.41 -4.90 8.10
N SER A 21 -10.23 -4.31 7.89
CA SER A 21 -10.06 -2.87 7.80
C SER A 21 -9.26 -2.47 6.57
N GLY A 22 -9.93 -1.85 5.60
CA GLY A 22 -9.29 -1.10 4.53
C GLY A 22 -9.00 0.32 5.01
N ILE A 23 -7.73 0.73 4.99
CA ILE A 23 -7.29 2.05 5.43
C ILE A 23 -6.48 2.72 4.32
N LEU A 24 -6.83 3.96 3.99
CA LEU A 24 -6.10 4.77 3.02
C LEU A 24 -5.36 5.89 3.74
N VAL A 25 -4.03 5.80 3.80
CA VAL A 25 -3.19 6.87 4.32
C VAL A 25 -3.22 8.06 3.37
N TRP A 26 -3.73 9.17 3.89
CA TRP A 26 -4.02 10.37 3.13
C TRP A 26 -3.28 11.60 3.67
N GLY A 27 -2.92 12.48 2.75
CA GLY A 27 -2.26 13.75 3.01
C GLY A 27 -1.73 14.39 1.73
N TYR A 28 -1.31 15.64 1.81
CA TYR A 28 -0.72 16.37 0.69
C TYR A 28 0.55 15.70 0.13
N ARG A 29 0.99 16.13 -1.05
CA ARG A 29 2.28 15.69 -1.63
C ARG A 29 3.41 16.12 -0.69
N GLY A 30 4.37 15.22 -0.41
CA GLY A 30 5.47 15.48 0.53
C GLY A 30 5.14 15.28 2.02
N MET A 31 3.91 14.84 2.36
CA MET A 31 3.54 14.52 3.75
C MET A 31 4.15 13.21 4.28
N GLY A 32 4.80 12.43 3.43
CA GLY A 32 5.45 11.17 3.83
C GLY A 32 4.50 9.98 3.91
N LYS A 33 3.48 9.89 3.05
CA LYS A 33 2.52 8.75 3.03
C LYS A 33 3.21 7.40 2.86
N THR A 34 4.01 7.24 1.81
CA THR A 34 4.85 6.05 1.59
C THR A 34 5.76 5.77 2.78
N THR A 35 6.45 6.80 3.30
CA THR A 35 7.31 6.66 4.48
C THR A 35 6.53 6.20 5.71
N CYS A 36 5.27 6.65 5.86
CA CYS A 36 4.38 6.22 6.92
C CYS A 36 3.96 4.75 6.74
N LEU A 37 3.59 4.31 5.53
CA LEU A 37 3.32 2.90 5.26
C LEU A 37 4.53 2.02 5.60
N ARG A 38 5.73 2.43 5.17
CA ARG A 38 6.98 1.74 5.52
C ARG A 38 7.25 1.76 7.03
N GLY A 39 6.85 2.82 7.72
CA GLY A 39 6.91 2.88 9.18
C GLY A 39 5.99 1.87 9.86
N ILE A 40 4.78 1.65 9.33
CA ILE A 40 3.87 0.61 9.82
C ILE A 40 4.44 -0.78 9.53
N TYR A 41 4.99 -0.99 8.33
CA TYR A 41 5.67 -2.24 7.98
C TYR A 41 6.84 -2.53 8.94
N HIS A 42 7.65 -1.53 9.27
CA HIS A 42 8.73 -1.66 10.26
C HIS A 42 8.20 -2.05 11.67
N GLN A 43 7.05 -1.52 12.09
CA GLN A 43 6.42 -1.96 13.35
C GLN A 43 6.09 -3.45 13.34
N ILE A 44 5.70 -3.99 12.19
CA ILE A 44 5.41 -5.42 12.02
C ILE A 44 6.70 -6.23 12.13
N GLU A 45 7.78 -5.80 11.48
CA GLU A 45 9.09 -6.47 11.58
C GLU A 45 9.64 -6.48 13.02
N ASP A 46 9.55 -5.33 13.70
CA ASP A 46 9.94 -5.20 15.10
C ASP A 46 9.09 -6.12 16.00
N TYR A 47 7.77 -6.17 15.76
CA TYR A 47 6.86 -7.06 16.48
C TYR A 47 7.19 -8.54 16.24
N ASN A 48 7.39 -8.95 14.99
CA ASN A 48 7.71 -10.34 14.62
C ASN A 48 9.04 -10.80 15.22
N THR A 49 10.01 -9.89 15.36
CA THR A 49 11.29 -10.17 16.03
C THR A 49 11.10 -10.46 17.52
N LEU A 50 10.18 -9.75 18.18
CA LEU A 50 9.90 -9.89 19.62
C LEU A 50 8.90 -11.01 19.94
N HIS A 51 8.02 -11.35 19.00
CA HIS A 51 6.91 -12.30 19.15
C HIS A 51 6.84 -13.30 17.98
N PRO A 52 7.91 -14.09 17.75
CA PRO A 52 7.96 -15.01 16.61
C PRO A 52 6.85 -16.08 16.63
N GLU A 53 6.32 -16.42 17.80
CA GLU A 53 5.20 -17.36 17.96
C GLU A 53 3.85 -16.84 17.47
N ASN A 54 3.73 -15.52 17.26
CA ASN A 54 2.52 -14.86 16.79
C ASN A 54 2.82 -13.94 15.60
N GLU A 55 3.73 -14.37 14.73
CA GLU A 55 4.17 -13.62 13.56
C GLU A 55 2.99 -13.05 12.74
N ILE A 56 3.13 -11.80 12.32
CA ILE A 56 2.24 -11.12 11.40
C ILE A 56 2.81 -11.22 10.00
N SER A 57 2.15 -12.00 9.14
CA SER A 57 2.50 -12.06 7.73
C SER A 57 2.12 -10.74 7.06
N SER A 58 3.06 -10.12 6.33
CA SER A 58 2.79 -8.86 5.66
C SER A 58 3.44 -8.79 4.30
N ILE A 59 2.76 -8.12 3.37
CA ILE A 59 3.20 -7.98 1.98
C ILE A 59 3.22 -6.51 1.64
N PHE A 60 4.37 -6.00 1.20
CA PHE A 60 4.50 -4.65 0.66
C PHE A 60 4.45 -4.67 -0.86
N ALA A 61 3.24 -4.62 -1.41
CA ALA A 61 3.01 -4.70 -2.83
C ALA A 61 3.15 -3.32 -3.50
N THR A 62 4.11 -3.24 -4.42
CA THR A 62 4.23 -2.15 -5.39
C THR A 62 3.49 -2.48 -6.67
N ASP A 63 3.11 -3.74 -6.91
CA ASP A 63 2.41 -4.21 -8.11
C ASP A 63 1.39 -5.34 -7.84
N ILE A 64 0.45 -5.56 -8.77
CA ILE A 64 -0.70 -6.46 -8.58
C ILE A 64 -0.29 -7.94 -8.50
N ASP A 65 0.79 -8.31 -9.18
CA ASP A 65 1.35 -9.67 -9.19
C ASP A 65 2.04 -10.05 -7.87
N GLN A 66 2.23 -9.10 -6.96
CA GLN A 66 2.78 -9.32 -5.63
C GLN A 66 1.71 -9.55 -4.56
N ILE A 67 0.42 -9.35 -4.90
CA ILE A 67 -0.68 -9.49 -3.94
C ILE A 67 -0.94 -10.98 -3.66
N ASP A 68 -0.94 -11.33 -2.37
CA ASP A 68 -1.30 -12.66 -1.88
C ASP A 68 -1.98 -12.55 -0.50
N ILE A 69 -2.48 -13.67 0.03
CA ILE A 69 -3.11 -13.75 1.35
C ILE A 69 -2.05 -13.53 2.43
N CYS A 70 -2.30 -12.53 3.28
CA CYS A 70 -1.48 -12.20 4.43
C CYS A 70 -2.33 -11.51 5.50
N ASP A 71 -1.74 -11.19 6.65
CA ASP A 71 -2.43 -10.47 7.73
C ASP A 71 -2.53 -8.97 7.47
N CYS A 72 -1.51 -8.41 6.82
CA CYS A 72 -1.43 -6.99 6.49
C CYS A 72 -0.85 -6.76 5.08
N LEU A 73 -1.68 -6.30 4.16
CA LEU A 73 -1.29 -5.96 2.79
C LEU A 73 -1.08 -4.45 2.65
N PHE A 74 0.09 -4.03 2.16
CA PHE A 74 0.37 -2.65 1.81
C PHE A 74 0.31 -2.46 0.30
N LEU A 75 -0.46 -1.47 -0.16
CA LEU A 75 -0.56 -1.07 -1.56
C LEU A 75 -0.06 0.38 -1.69
N ASP A 76 1.21 0.55 -2.07
CA ASP A 76 1.83 1.87 -2.14
C ASP A 76 1.64 2.56 -3.50
N ASP A 77 1.36 3.87 -3.48
CA ASP A 77 1.08 4.71 -4.65
C ASP A 77 0.02 4.14 -5.60
N PHE A 78 -0.91 3.37 -5.04
CA PHE A 78 -1.86 2.53 -5.77
C PHE A 78 -2.81 3.33 -6.67
N GLY A 79 -3.12 4.57 -6.28
CA GLY A 79 -3.94 5.50 -7.07
C GLY A 79 -3.31 5.96 -8.39
N THR A 80 -2.02 5.69 -8.63
CA THR A 80 -1.38 5.92 -9.93
C THR A 80 -1.65 4.80 -10.93
N LYS A 81 -1.90 3.58 -10.44
CA LYS A 81 -2.18 2.40 -11.25
C LYS A 81 -3.65 2.24 -11.58
N PHE A 82 -4.52 2.56 -10.61
CA PHE A 82 -5.97 2.42 -10.73
C PHE A 82 -6.63 3.80 -10.70
N ASN A 83 -6.30 4.60 -11.70
CA ASN A 83 -6.83 5.96 -11.83
C ASN A 83 -8.33 5.93 -12.14
N LYS A 84 -9.11 6.82 -11.51
CA LYS A 84 -10.52 7.06 -11.82
C LYS A 84 -10.83 7.14 -13.33
N ARG A 85 -9.94 7.76 -14.12
CA ARG A 85 -10.15 7.96 -15.56
C ARG A 85 -10.18 6.65 -16.36
N ASP A 86 -9.56 5.60 -15.82
CA ASP A 86 -9.43 4.30 -16.46
C ASP A 86 -10.40 3.27 -15.86
N PHE A 87 -11.37 3.68 -15.04
CA PHE A 87 -12.33 2.79 -14.36
C PHE A 87 -13.12 1.89 -15.32
N SER A 88 -13.37 2.35 -16.56
CA SER A 88 -14.09 1.56 -17.56
C SER A 88 -13.27 0.39 -18.12
N THR A 89 -11.96 0.35 -17.87
CA THR A 89 -11.09 -0.74 -18.30
C THR A 89 -11.42 -2.04 -17.57
N THR A 90 -11.24 -3.18 -18.25
CA THR A 90 -11.44 -4.51 -17.66
C THR A 90 -10.54 -4.71 -16.44
N GLU A 91 -9.30 -4.21 -16.49
CA GLU A 91 -8.32 -4.33 -15.41
C GLU A 91 -8.78 -3.69 -14.11
N ASN A 92 -9.29 -2.45 -14.15
CA ASN A 92 -9.81 -1.78 -12.94
C ASN A 92 -11.02 -2.51 -12.36
N LYS A 93 -11.91 -3.05 -13.20
CA LYS A 93 -13.08 -3.81 -12.74
C LYS A 93 -12.70 -5.12 -12.08
N GLU A 94 -11.78 -5.88 -12.68
CA GLU A 94 -11.29 -7.13 -12.08
C GLU A 94 -10.53 -6.87 -10.78
N PHE A 95 -9.78 -5.77 -10.71
CA PHE A 95 -9.11 -5.39 -9.46
C PHE A 95 -10.09 -5.00 -8.34
N VAL A 96 -11.16 -4.28 -8.65
CA VAL A 96 -12.20 -3.98 -7.64
C VAL A 96 -12.85 -5.27 -7.12
N LYS A 97 -13.11 -6.25 -7.99
CA LYS A 97 -13.58 -7.58 -7.57
C LYS A 97 -12.54 -8.28 -6.68
N LEU A 98 -11.26 -8.23 -7.05
CA LEU A 98 -10.18 -8.78 -6.24
C LEU A 98 -10.19 -8.15 -4.84
N LEU A 99 -10.29 -6.83 -4.71
CA LEU A 99 -10.37 -6.20 -3.38
C LEU A 99 -11.60 -6.66 -2.56
N GLN A 100 -12.73 -6.93 -3.21
CA GLN A 100 -13.92 -7.45 -2.53
C GLN A 100 -13.68 -8.87 -1.98
N GLU A 101 -12.98 -9.72 -2.72
CA GLU A 101 -12.60 -11.08 -2.27
C GLU A 101 -11.48 -11.05 -1.23
N VAL A 102 -10.49 -10.17 -1.40
CA VAL A 102 -9.35 -10.05 -0.48
C VAL A 102 -9.82 -9.51 0.88
N ARG A 103 -10.88 -8.69 0.92
CA ARG A 103 -11.51 -8.23 2.16
C ARG A 103 -11.96 -9.37 3.09
N THR A 104 -12.35 -10.53 2.55
CA THR A 104 -12.77 -11.65 3.41
C THR A 104 -11.58 -12.44 3.96
N ASN A 105 -10.37 -12.22 3.43
CA ASN A 105 -9.20 -13.04 3.71
C ASN A 105 -8.04 -12.28 4.37
N ILE A 106 -7.93 -10.96 4.16
CA ILE A 106 -6.86 -10.12 4.70
C ILE A 106 -7.40 -9.19 5.79
N PRO A 107 -7.01 -9.35 7.07
CA PRO A 107 -7.45 -8.52 8.19
C PRO A 107 -7.26 -7.01 8.00
N VAL A 108 -6.12 -6.59 7.44
CA VAL A 108 -5.81 -5.17 7.24
C VAL A 108 -5.22 -4.92 5.85
N ILE A 109 -5.79 -3.97 5.12
CA ILE A 109 -5.22 -3.46 3.87
C ILE A 109 -4.89 -1.98 4.05
N LEU A 110 -3.63 -1.62 3.89
CA LEU A 110 -3.13 -0.25 3.98
C LEU A 110 -2.75 0.25 2.61
N VAL A 111 -3.34 1.38 2.21
CA VAL A 111 -3.12 1.95 0.88
C VAL A 111 -2.56 3.35 0.99
N SER A 112 -1.67 3.70 0.07
CA SER A 112 -1.29 5.09 -0.16
C SER A 112 -1.73 5.53 -1.56
N SER A 113 -2.11 6.79 -1.68
CA SER A 113 -2.42 7.41 -2.97
C SER A 113 -1.91 8.84 -3.00
N PRO A 114 -1.41 9.35 -4.14
CA PRO A 114 -1.04 10.75 -4.28
C PRO A 114 -2.17 11.71 -3.87
N SER A 115 -3.42 11.32 -4.13
CA SER A 115 -4.62 12.05 -3.74
C SER A 115 -5.80 11.11 -3.53
N TYR A 116 -6.60 11.37 -2.49
CA TYR A 116 -7.87 10.67 -2.25
C TYR A 116 -8.76 10.68 -3.49
N PHE A 117 -8.85 11.82 -4.17
CA PHE A 117 -9.73 12.02 -5.31
C PHE A 117 -9.25 11.35 -6.61
N MET A 118 -8.02 10.82 -6.65
CA MET A 118 -7.54 10.05 -7.79
C MET A 118 -8.13 8.64 -7.84
N LEU A 119 -8.50 8.09 -6.68
CA LEU A 119 -9.17 6.80 -6.58
C LEU A 119 -10.61 6.92 -7.07
N ASP A 120 -11.11 5.87 -7.69
CA ASP A 120 -12.52 5.76 -8.04
C ASP A 120 -13.43 5.79 -6.79
N LYS A 121 -14.70 6.17 -6.96
CA LYS A 121 -15.68 6.22 -5.85
C LYS A 121 -15.80 4.87 -5.13
N ASP A 122 -15.83 3.77 -5.86
CA ASP A 122 -16.03 2.44 -5.26
C ASP A 122 -14.78 2.02 -4.46
N LEU A 123 -13.60 2.32 -4.99
CA LEU A 123 -12.33 2.16 -4.27
C LEU A 123 -12.28 3.03 -3.02
N ARG A 124 -12.71 4.30 -3.08
CA ARG A 124 -12.72 5.17 -1.90
C ARG A 124 -13.65 4.67 -0.80
N ASN A 125 -14.81 4.12 -1.16
CA ASN A 125 -15.76 3.57 -0.18
C ASN A 125 -15.23 2.31 0.53
N PHE A 126 -14.27 1.62 -0.09
CA PHE A 126 -13.60 0.48 0.52
C PHE A 126 -12.65 0.89 1.65
N PHE A 127 -12.03 2.07 1.55
CA PHE A 127 -10.99 2.50 2.50
C PHE A 127 -11.48 3.60 3.44
N THR A 128 -11.28 3.38 4.73
CA THR A 128 -11.37 4.43 5.74
C THR A 128 -10.18 5.39 5.57
N PRO A 129 -10.41 6.70 5.39
CA PRO A 129 -9.31 7.65 5.24
C PRO A 129 -8.55 7.82 6.57
N ALA A 130 -7.24 7.65 6.51
CA ALA A 130 -6.30 7.89 7.60
C ALA A 130 -5.48 9.15 7.33
N GLN A 131 -5.90 10.29 7.87
CA GLN A 131 -5.21 11.56 7.65
C GLN A 131 -3.92 11.63 8.47
N ILE A 132 -2.79 11.92 7.83
CA ILE A 132 -1.56 12.31 8.54
C ILE A 132 -1.79 13.69 9.16
N LEU A 133 -1.90 13.74 10.49
CA LEU A 133 -2.09 14.96 11.26
C LEU A 133 -0.78 15.71 11.45
N SER A 134 0.29 14.98 11.75
CA SER A 134 1.62 15.55 11.96
C SER A 134 2.71 14.53 11.65
N LYS A 135 3.89 15.06 11.33
CA LYS A 135 5.14 14.31 11.20
C LYS A 135 6.21 14.99 12.04
N SER A 136 6.92 14.22 12.84
CA SER A 136 8.12 14.66 13.55
C SER A 136 9.34 13.91 13.01
N ASP A 137 10.51 14.13 13.61
CA ASP A 137 11.70 13.37 13.24
C ASP A 137 11.60 11.89 13.61
N ALA A 138 10.79 11.55 14.62
CA ALA A 138 10.67 10.18 15.13
C ALA A 138 9.39 9.46 14.67
N ARG A 139 8.28 10.16 14.45
CA ARG A 139 6.96 9.52 14.29
C ARG A 139 6.02 10.27 13.35
N PHE A 140 5.03 9.56 12.84
CA PHE A 140 3.82 10.07 12.22
C PHE A 140 2.64 9.89 13.18
N LEU A 141 1.75 10.87 13.23
CA LEU A 141 0.45 10.74 13.88
C LEU A 141 -0.64 10.71 12.82
N LEU A 142 -1.48 9.68 12.86
CA LEU A 142 -2.61 9.51 11.95
C LEU A 142 -3.91 9.55 12.72
N ASN A 143 -4.95 10.10 12.11
CA ASN A 143 -6.32 9.93 12.58
C ASN A 143 -7.03 8.91 11.71
N VAL A 144 -7.56 7.84 12.31
CA VAL A 144 -8.39 6.83 11.65
C VAL A 144 -9.72 6.79 12.39
N SER A 145 -10.79 7.28 11.77
CA SER A 145 -12.15 7.30 12.36
C SER A 145 -12.22 7.88 13.78
N GLY A 146 -11.44 8.93 14.07
CA GLY A 146 -11.40 9.57 15.39
C GLY A 146 -10.37 8.97 16.36
N ALA A 147 -9.82 7.79 16.08
CA ALA A 147 -8.72 7.21 16.85
C ALA A 147 -7.38 7.74 16.35
N THR A 148 -6.45 8.03 17.27
CA THR A 148 -5.11 8.50 16.91
C THR A 148 -4.11 7.35 16.93
N PHE A 149 -3.46 7.10 15.81
CA PHE A 149 -2.43 6.09 15.65
C PHE A 149 -1.05 6.74 15.62
N SER A 150 -0.06 6.08 16.22
CA SER A 150 1.31 6.56 16.26
C SER A 150 2.27 5.59 15.60
N VAL A 151 2.82 6.02 14.47
CA VAL A 151 3.69 5.20 13.61
C VAL A 151 5.12 5.71 13.72
N PRO A 152 6.11 4.89 14.09
CA PRO A 152 7.51 5.29 14.07
C PRO A 152 7.97 5.54 12.64
N LYS A 153 8.98 6.41 12.47
CA LYS A 153 9.68 6.43 11.19
C LYS A 153 10.40 5.10 10.98
N PRO A 154 10.39 4.58 9.74
CA PRO A 154 11.17 3.39 9.40
C PRO A 154 12.66 3.66 9.59
N SER A 155 13.43 2.62 9.90
CA SER A 155 14.89 2.70 10.01
C SER A 155 15.52 3.08 8.66
N ASP A 156 16.71 3.70 8.70
CA ASP A 156 17.46 4.04 7.48
C ASP A 156 17.82 2.80 6.65
N LYS A 157 18.05 1.67 7.32
CA LYS A 157 18.30 0.38 6.68
C LYS A 157 17.10 -0.05 5.85
N LEU A 158 15.91 -0.08 6.43
CA LEU A 158 14.68 -0.45 5.74
C LEU A 158 14.37 0.54 4.59
N LEU A 159 14.55 1.84 4.81
CA LEU A 159 14.39 2.84 3.76
C LEU A 159 15.32 2.62 2.56
N LYS A 160 16.56 2.17 2.83
CA LYS A 160 17.53 1.83 1.80
C LYS A 160 17.09 0.58 1.03
N GLU A 161 16.66 -0.47 1.72
CA GLU A 161 16.17 -1.71 1.09
C GLU A 161 15.00 -1.43 0.14
N PHE A 162 13.99 -0.68 0.60
CA PHE A 162 12.90 -0.25 -0.27
C PHE A 162 13.37 0.59 -1.46
N ARG A 163 14.34 1.49 -1.26
CA ARG A 163 14.87 2.32 -2.35
C ARG A 163 15.58 1.47 -3.40
N ASP A 164 16.39 0.51 -2.97
CA ASP A 164 17.15 -0.37 -3.85
C ASP A 164 16.19 -1.27 -4.65
N GLN A 165 15.15 -1.80 -4.01
CA GLN A 165 14.07 -2.54 -4.66
C GLN A 165 13.31 -1.68 -5.68
N GLU A 166 12.89 -0.46 -5.31
CA GLU A 166 12.18 0.45 -6.20
C GLU A 166 12.99 0.83 -7.44
N LEU A 167 14.31 1.02 -7.28
CA LEU A 167 15.21 1.32 -8.39
C LEU A 167 15.24 0.17 -9.39
N GLU A 168 15.33 -1.06 -8.91
CA GLU A 168 15.35 -2.25 -9.76
C GLU A 168 14.02 -2.46 -10.48
N GLU A 169 12.90 -2.33 -9.75
CA GLU A 169 11.57 -2.39 -10.35
C GLU A 169 11.34 -1.31 -11.41
N ARG A 170 11.82 -0.07 -11.17
CA ARG A 170 11.72 1.02 -12.15
C ARG A 170 12.50 0.72 -13.42
N LYS A 171 13.71 0.16 -13.32
CA LYS A 171 14.48 -0.27 -14.49
C LYS A 171 13.72 -1.35 -15.27
N ASN A 172 13.19 -2.35 -14.58
CA ASN A 172 12.43 -3.43 -15.21
C ASN A 172 11.16 -2.91 -15.90
N ARG A 173 10.40 -2.02 -15.26
CA ARG A 173 9.22 -1.37 -15.85
C ARG A 173 9.59 -0.54 -17.08
N PHE A 174 10.68 0.24 -17.01
CA PHE A 174 11.16 1.03 -18.13
C PHE A 174 11.55 0.15 -19.32
N SER A 175 12.32 -0.93 -19.09
CA SER A 175 12.70 -1.88 -20.13
C SER A 175 11.46 -2.51 -20.79
N ARG A 176 10.51 -3.03 -20.00
CA ARG A 176 9.25 -3.60 -20.50
C ARG A 176 8.46 -2.58 -21.33
N ALA A 177 8.39 -1.32 -20.91
CA ALA A 177 7.70 -0.27 -21.65
C ALA A 177 8.40 0.06 -22.98
N MET A 178 9.73 0.16 -22.96
CA MET A 178 10.53 0.38 -24.17
C MET A 178 10.38 -0.76 -25.18
N ASP A 179 10.34 -2.00 -24.71
CA ASP A 179 10.16 -3.16 -25.59
C ASP A 179 8.77 -3.14 -26.24
N LYS A 180 7.70 -2.84 -25.49
CA LYS A 180 6.36 -2.64 -26.06
C LYS A 180 6.35 -1.58 -27.16
N VAL A 181 7.04 -0.45 -26.96
CA VAL A 181 7.15 0.63 -27.96
C VAL A 181 7.91 0.15 -29.20
N LYS A 182 9.04 -0.54 -29.02
CA LYS A 182 9.83 -1.10 -30.14
C LYS A 182 9.01 -2.11 -30.94
N THR A 183 8.32 -3.04 -30.28
CA THR A 183 7.45 -4.03 -30.95
C THR A 183 6.31 -3.35 -31.70
N ALA A 184 5.67 -2.34 -31.12
CA ALA A 184 4.62 -1.58 -31.79
C ALA A 184 5.15 -0.82 -33.02
N HIS A 185 6.33 -0.21 -32.93
CA HIS A 185 7.00 0.46 -34.05
C HIS A 185 7.39 -0.51 -35.17
N ALA A 186 7.97 -1.66 -34.82
CA ALA A 186 8.31 -2.72 -35.78
C ALA A 186 7.06 -3.24 -36.51
N LYS A 187 5.97 -3.49 -35.77
CA LYS A 187 4.68 -3.92 -36.32
C LYS A 187 4.07 -2.87 -37.25
N LYS A 188 4.16 -1.58 -36.91
CA LYS A 188 3.67 -0.47 -37.74
C LYS A 188 4.46 -0.31 -39.04
N ASN A 189 5.77 -0.61 -39.00
CA ASN A 189 6.66 -0.46 -40.15
C ASN A 189 6.89 -1.77 -40.92
N GLY A 190 6.14 -2.84 -40.63
CA GLY A 190 6.24 -4.12 -41.34
C GLY A 190 7.57 -4.86 -41.15
N ILE A 191 8.36 -4.48 -40.13
CA ILE A 191 9.63 -5.12 -39.83
C ILE A 191 9.31 -6.44 -39.09
N LYS A 192 9.47 -7.58 -39.78
CA LYS A 192 9.32 -8.90 -39.15
C LYS A 192 10.46 -9.09 -38.14
N SER A 193 10.08 -9.36 -36.90
CA SER A 193 10.96 -9.80 -35.81
C SER A 193 11.62 -11.13 -36.13
#